data_AF-A0A1G2Z3X1-F1
#
_entry.id   AF-A0A1G2Z3X1-F1
#
_cell.length_a   1.000
_cell.length_b   1.000
_cell.length_c   1.000
_cell.angle_alpha   90.00
_cell.angle_beta   90.00
_cell.angle_gamma   90.00
#
_symmetry.space_group_name_H-M   'P 1'
#
loop_
_entity.id
_entity.type
_entity.pdbx_description
1 polymer ?
#
loop_
_entity_poly.entity_id
_entity_poly.type
_entity_poly.pdbx_seq_one_letter_code
_entity_poly.pdbx_strand_id
1 'polypeptide(L)'
;MLTTARSYGRAYGFDVSSRYSWVKGPNTSPAAFCHTGYTGTSLVCDPTTKTYLILLTNSVHPHDKGTAKPLRQKPAEIVFPPRANQGQS
;
A
#
# COMPACT_ATOMS: atom_id res chain seq x y z
N MET A 1 -12.67 -5.57 -9.60
CA MET A 1 -13.40 -4.36 -9.16
C MET A 1 -12.53 -3.41 -8.36
N LEU A 2 -11.74 -3.88 -7.37
CA LEU A 2 -10.83 -3.04 -6.57
C LEU A 2 -9.42 -2.90 -7.15
N THR A 3 -9.02 -3.82 -8.01
CA THR A 3 -7.68 -3.93 -8.63
C THR A 3 -7.50 -3.08 -9.89
N THR A 4 -8.58 -2.43 -10.36
CA THR A 4 -8.60 -1.69 -11.62
C THR A 4 -8.98 -0.25 -11.34
N ALA A 5 -8.12 0.69 -11.72
CA ALA A 5 -8.41 2.11 -11.61
C ALA A 5 -9.63 2.48 -12.46
N ARG A 6 -10.54 3.27 -11.90
CA ARG A 6 -11.71 3.84 -12.58
C ARG A 6 -11.48 5.30 -12.94
N SER A 7 -11.03 6.10 -11.98
CA SER A 7 -10.80 7.53 -12.16
C SER A 7 -9.61 8.00 -11.30
N TYR A 8 -8.74 8.82 -11.87
CA TYR A 8 -7.53 9.37 -11.22
C TYR A 8 -6.65 8.33 -10.50
N GLY A 9 -6.53 7.12 -11.06
CA GLY A 9 -5.74 6.03 -10.46
C GLY A 9 -6.41 5.33 -9.27
N ARG A 10 -7.70 5.58 -9.01
CA ARG A 10 -8.46 5.03 -7.88
C ARG A 10 -9.60 4.11 -8.32
N ALA A 11 -9.87 3.10 -7.51
CA ALA A 11 -11.05 2.25 -7.56
C ALA A 11 -12.07 2.69 -6.48
N TYR A 12 -13.01 1.82 -6.11
CA TYR A 12 -14.08 2.09 -5.13
C TYR A 12 -13.55 2.27 -3.70
N GLY A 13 -13.00 3.46 -3.42
CA GLY A 13 -12.41 3.81 -2.13
C GLY A 13 -10.92 3.48 -2.00
N PHE A 14 -10.31 2.78 -2.96
CA PHE A 14 -8.90 2.37 -2.88
C PHE A 14 -8.05 3.02 -3.97
N ASP A 15 -6.79 3.28 -3.66
CA ASP A 15 -5.79 3.75 -4.61
C ASP A 15 -5.08 2.58 -5.26
N VAL A 16 -4.99 2.59 -6.59
CA VAL A 16 -4.37 1.54 -7.42
C VAL A 16 -3.06 2.05 -8.01
N SER A 17 -3.06 3.26 -8.57
CA SER A 17 -1.92 3.78 -9.34
C SER A 17 -1.75 5.29 -9.30
N SER A 18 -2.46 6.02 -8.43
CA SER A 18 -2.25 7.46 -8.30
C SER A 18 -0.90 7.75 -7.62
N ARG A 19 -0.45 9.01 -7.63
CA ARG A 19 0.74 9.42 -6.87
C ARG A 19 0.65 9.13 -5.36
N TYR A 20 -0.55 8.90 -4.83
CA TYR A 20 -0.79 8.58 -3.42
C TYR A 20 -0.73 7.08 -3.12
N SER A 21 -0.58 6.23 -4.13
CA SER A 21 -0.44 4.78 -3.93
C SER A 21 0.92 4.37 -3.35
N TRP A 22 1.83 5.30 -3.06
CA TRP A 22 3.19 5.03 -2.56
C TRP A 22 3.24 4.10 -1.34
N VAL A 23 2.16 4.00 -0.56
CA VAL A 23 2.04 3.16 0.63
C VAL A 23 2.22 1.67 0.34
N LYS A 24 1.90 1.22 -0.88
CA LYS A 24 2.07 -0.18 -1.31
C LYS A 24 3.51 -0.53 -1.73
N GLY A 25 4.42 0.44 -1.71
CA GLY A 25 5.80 0.26 -2.15
C GLY A 25 5.94 -0.02 -3.65
N PRO A 26 7.19 -0.11 -4.16
CA PRO A 26 7.46 -0.24 -5.59
C PRO A 26 7.28 -1.66 -6.14
N ASN A 27 7.30 -2.69 -5.28
CA ASN A 27 7.42 -4.09 -5.72
C ASN A 27 6.10 -4.87 -5.73
N THR A 28 4.98 -4.21 -5.43
CA THR A 28 3.66 -4.84 -5.54
C THR A 28 3.27 -5.04 -6.99
N SER A 29 2.41 -6.02 -7.25
CA SER A 29 1.90 -6.26 -8.60
C SER A 29 1.06 -5.08 -9.12
N PRO A 30 0.83 -5.01 -10.46
CA PRO A 30 -0.11 -4.06 -11.04
C PRO A 30 -1.55 -4.21 -10.55
N ALA A 31 -1.93 -5.37 -10.00
CA ALA A 31 -3.26 -5.61 -9.45
C ALA A 31 -3.39 -5.14 -7.99
N ALA A 32 -2.31 -4.69 -7.36
CA ALA A 32 -2.32 -4.28 -5.97
C ALA A 32 -3.03 -2.93 -5.76
N PHE A 33 -3.75 -2.82 -4.66
CA PHE A 33 -4.46 -1.61 -4.26
C PHE A 33 -4.24 -1.31 -2.77
N CYS A 34 -4.49 -0.07 -2.37
CA CYS A 34 -4.17 0.39 -1.03
C CYS A 34 -5.06 1.54 -0.53
N HIS A 35 -5.01 1.79 0.78
CA HIS A 35 -5.69 2.93 1.41
C HIS A 35 -4.90 3.36 2.65
N THR A 36 -4.82 4.67 2.90
CA THR A 36 -4.29 5.23 4.15
C THR A 36 -5.42 5.81 5.02
N GLY A 37 -5.38 5.57 6.32
CA GLY A 37 -6.25 6.22 7.28
C GLY A 37 -5.57 7.43 7.93
N TYR A 38 -6.40 8.38 8.39
CA TYR A 38 -5.93 9.61 9.03
C TYR A 38 -5.04 9.32 10.25
N THR A 39 -5.45 8.39 11.11
CA THR A 39 -4.79 8.07 12.38
C THR A 39 -3.50 7.28 12.25
N GLY A 40 -2.98 7.08 11.03
CA GLY A 40 -1.76 6.31 10.79
C GLY A 40 -2.01 4.91 10.24
N THR A 41 -3.27 4.44 10.22
CA THR A 41 -3.62 3.12 9.67
C THR A 41 -3.36 3.04 8.16
N SER A 42 -3.17 1.83 7.64
CA SER A 42 -3.14 1.58 6.21
C SER A 42 -3.45 0.13 5.86
N LEU A 43 -3.92 -0.09 4.64
CA LEU A 43 -4.10 -1.40 4.03
C LEU A 43 -3.41 -1.43 2.66
N VAL A 44 -2.74 -2.54 2.38
CA VAL A 44 -2.25 -2.93 1.06
C VAL A 44 -2.74 -4.34 0.79
N CYS A 45 -3.32 -4.57 -0.38
CA CYS A 45 -3.70 -5.90 -0.86
C CYS A 45 -3.05 -6.12 -2.21
N ASP A 46 -2.33 -7.23 -2.35
CA ASP A 46 -1.83 -7.73 -3.63
C ASP A 46 -2.39 -9.14 -3.89
N PRO A 47 -3.44 -9.28 -4.70
CA PRO A 47 -4.06 -10.57 -4.97
C PRO A 47 -3.15 -11.50 -5.78
N THR A 48 -2.17 -10.98 -6.52
CA THR A 48 -1.20 -11.80 -7.27
C THR A 48 -0.30 -12.58 -6.32
N THR A 49 0.12 -11.96 -5.22
CA THR A 49 0.94 -12.61 -4.19
C THR A 49 0.10 -13.24 -3.07
N LYS A 50 -1.23 -13.04 -3.10
CA LYS A 50 -2.18 -13.46 -2.05
C LYS A 50 -1.83 -12.87 -0.68
N THR A 51 -1.28 -11.66 -0.67
CA THR A 51 -0.75 -11.02 0.53
C THR A 51 -1.52 -9.76 0.87
N TYR A 52 -1.79 -9.60 2.16
CA TYR A 52 -2.36 -8.40 2.74
C TYR A 52 -1.39 -7.85 3.79
N LEU A 53 -1.15 -6.54 3.75
CA LEU A 53 -0.45 -5.81 4.80
C LEU A 53 -1.44 -4.81 5.41
N ILE A 54 -1.74 -5.00 6.69
CA ILE A 54 -2.63 -4.13 7.46
C ILE A 54 -1.81 -3.56 8.61
N LEU A 55 -1.75 -2.23 8.69
CA LEU A 55 -1.09 -1.52 9.78
C LEU A 55 -2.13 -0.76 10.57
N LEU A 56 -2.19 -1.04 11.87
CA LEU A 56 -3.11 -0.43 12.82
C LEU A 56 -2.32 0.40 13.83
N THR A 57 -1.91 1.59 13.41
CA THR A 57 -1.19 2.54 14.28
C THR A 57 -2.10 3.69 14.67
N ASN A 58 -1.68 4.43 15.71
CA ASN A 58 -2.31 5.67 16.14
C ASN A 58 -1.26 6.78 16.24
N SER A 59 -0.95 7.44 15.13
CA SER A 59 0.06 8.52 15.08
C SER A 59 -0.42 9.83 15.68
N VAL A 60 -1.71 9.92 16.02
CA VAL A 60 -2.31 11.15 16.56
C VAL A 60 -2.32 11.17 18.10
N HIS A 61 -2.01 10.04 18.74
CA HIS A 61 -2.00 9.91 20.18
C HIS A 61 -0.60 10.11 20.80
N PRO A 62 -0.49 10.75 21.98
CA PRO A 62 -1.52 11.58 22.63
C PRO A 62 -1.63 12.98 22.02
N HIS A 63 -0.66 13.36 21.19
CA HIS A 63 -0.59 14.65 20.54
C HIS A 63 -0.35 14.43 19.04
N ASP A 64 -1.15 15.09 18.21
CA ASP A 64 -1.25 14.89 16.76
C ASP A 64 -0.02 15.44 16.00
N LYS A 65 1.14 14.86 16.31
CA LYS A 65 2.46 15.23 15.80
C LYS A 65 3.28 14.03 15.34
N GLY A 66 2.76 12.80 15.51
CA GLY A 66 3.42 11.58 15.07
C GLY A 66 3.36 11.40 13.55
N THR A 67 4.32 10.67 12.98
CA THR A 67 4.34 10.35 11.54
C THR A 67 4.24 8.85 11.30
N ALA A 68 3.28 8.45 10.46
CA ALA A 68 3.09 7.06 10.07
C ALA A 68 3.83 6.69 8.77
N LYS A 69 4.41 7.65 8.04
CA LYS A 69 4.98 7.39 6.70
C LYS A 69 6.09 6.32 6.72
N PRO A 70 7.11 6.40 7.61
CA PRO A 70 8.15 5.37 7.66
C PRO A 70 7.59 4.00 8.09
N LEU A 71 6.64 3.98 9.02
CA LEU A 71 5.98 2.77 9.49
C LEU A 71 5.10 2.12 8.42
N ARG A 72 4.68 2.85 7.39
CA ARG A 72 3.94 2.29 6.26
C ARG A 72 4.87 1.73 5.19
N GLN A 73 5.93 2.45 4.85
CA GLN A 73 6.81 2.08 3.75
C GLN A 73 7.72 0.90 4.10
N LYS A 74 8.35 0.91 5.27
CA LYS A 74 9.32 -0.15 5.63
C LYS A 74 8.68 -1.54 5.70
N PRO A 75 7.51 -1.74 6.33
CA PRO A 75 6.84 -3.04 6.28
C PRO A 75 6.39 -3.42 4.87
N ALA A 76 5.97 -2.47 4.03
CA ALA A 76 5.62 -2.76 2.65
C ALA A 76 6.83 -3.27 1.85
N GLU A 77 8.01 -2.68 2.03
CA GLU A 77 9.25 -3.14 1.39
C GLU A 77 9.69 -4.53 1.89
N ILE A 78 9.49 -4.82 3.17
CA ILE A 78 9.81 -6.14 3.76
C ILE A 78 8.84 -7.21 3.24
N VAL A 79 7.53 -6.91 3.24
CA VAL A 79 6.48 -7.85 2.83
C VAL A 79 6.45 -8.06 1.32
N PHE A 80 6.76 -7.01 0.56
CA PHE A 80 6.86 -7.03 -0.90
C PHE A 80 8.31 -6.75 -1.32
N PRO A 81 9.21 -7.74 -1.21
CA PRO A 81 10.59 -7.57 -1.63
C PRO A 81 10.69 -7.45 -3.16
N PRO A 82 11.77 -6.85 -3.70
CA PRO A 82 12.03 -6.83 -5.14
C PRO A 82 12.02 -8.26 -5.67
N ARG A 83 11.32 -8.49 -6.78
CA ARG A 83 11.34 -9.80 -7.43
C ARG A 83 12.72 -9.98 -8.05
N ALA A 84 13.48 -10.97 -7.57
CA ALA A 84 14.65 -11.46 -8.29
C ALA A 84 14.19 -11.82 -9.71
N ASN A 85 14.89 -11.33 -10.74
CA ASN A 85 14.59 -11.51 -12.16
C ASN A 85 14.06 -12.93 -12.45
N GLN A 86 12.73 -13.09 -12.48
CA GLN A 86 12.12 -14.28 -13.02
C GLN A 86 12.26 -14.13 -14.53
N GLY A 87 13.03 -15.05 -15.12
CA GLY A 87 13.59 -14.96 -16.45
C GLY A 87 12.60 -14.47 -17.49
N GLN A 88 13.10 -13.57 -18.34
CA GLN A 88 12.66 -13.49 -19.72
C GLN A 88 12.82 -14.90 -20.30
N SER A 89 11.69 -15.55 -20.58
CA SER A 89 11.60 -16.74 -21.43
C SER A 89 10.84 -16.35 -22.68
#